data_AF-A0A2M6YZ03-F1
#
_entry.id   AF-A0A2M6YZ03-F1
#
_cell.length_a   1.000
_cell.length_b   1.000
_cell.length_c   1.000
_cell.angle_alpha   90.00
_cell.angle_beta   90.00
_cell.angle_gamma   90.00
#
_symmetry.space_group_name_H-M   'P 1'
#
loop_
_entity.id
_entity.type
_entity.pdbx_description
1 polymer ?
#
loop_
_entity_poly.entity_id
_entity_poly.type
_entity_poly.pdbx_seq_one_letter_code
_entity_poly.pdbx_strand_id
1 'polypeptide(L)' 'MQELKAHIAAVSVDSPFANKGFADANRYNFPLLSDTSRAVAE' A
#
# COMPACT_ATOMS: atom_id res chain seq x y z
N MET A 1 24.84 -3.55 10.56
CA MET A 1 23.68 -4.00 9.76
C MET A 1 23.71 -3.23 8.45
N GLN A 2 23.58 -3.89 7.31
CA GLN A 2 23.50 -3.22 6.00
C GLN A 2 22.05 -2.72 5.82
N GLU A 3 21.86 -1.42 5.58
CA GLU A 3 20.54 -0.86 5.27
C GLU A 3 20.26 -0.95 3.77
N LEU A 4 19.11 -1.52 3.40
CA LEU A 4 18.67 -1.60 2.01
C LEU A 4 18.09 -0.24 1.58
N LYS A 5 18.67 0.38 0.55
CA LYS A 5 18.15 1.62 -0.05
C LYS A 5 16.91 1.35 -0.90
N ALA A 6 15.79 1.05 -0.25
CA ALA A 6 14.52 0.74 -0.91
C ALA A 6 13.36 1.55 -0.34
N HIS A 7 12.30 1.69 -1.13
CA HIS A 7 11.01 2.22 -0.71
C HIS A 7 10.01 1.06 -0.59
N ILE A 8 9.20 1.09 0.45
CA ILE A 8 8.13 0.11 0.65
C ILE A 8 6.82 0.75 0.19
N ALA A 9 6.04 0.02 -0.60
CA ALA A 9 4.67 0.35 -0.95
C ALA A 9 3.85 -0.94 -0.98
N ALA A 10 2.59 -0.86 -0.56
CA ALA A 10 1.64 -1.95 -0.67
C ALA A 10 0.65 -1.67 -1.81
N VAL A 11 0.08 -2.74 -2.40
CA VAL A 11 -0.92 -2.64 -3.46
C VAL A 11 -2.13 -3.46 -3.04
N SER A 12 -3.33 -2.89 -3.20
CA SER A 12 -4.61 -3.57 -2.97
C SER A 12 -5.60 -3.21 -4.08
N VAL A 13 -6.53 -4.11 -4.39
CA VAL A 13 -7.65 -3.87 -5.31
C VAL A 13 -8.76 -3.00 -4.68
N ASP A 14 -8.65 -2.68 -3.40
CA ASP A 14 -9.58 -1.80 -2.69
C ASP A 14 -9.43 -0.32 -3.10
N SER A 15 -10.50 0.45 -2.87
CA SER A 15 -10.51 1.89 -3.14
C SER A 15 -9.47 2.67 -2.30
N PRO A 16 -9.03 3.87 -2.75
CA PRO A 16 -8.11 4.70 -1.98
C PRO A 16 -8.61 5.06 -0.57
N PHE A 17 -9.91 5.24 -0.40
CA PHE A 17 -10.51 5.58 0.89
C PHE A 17 -10.48 4.39 1.87
N ALA A 18 -10.77 3.19 1.37
CA ALA A 18 -10.67 1.96 2.16
C ALA A 18 -9.22 1.69 2.57
N ASN A 19 -8.28 1.83 1.63
CA ASN A 19 -6.84 1.70 1.90
C ASN A 19 -6.36 2.70 2.94
N LYS A 20 -6.81 3.96 2.87
CA LYS A 20 -6.47 4.97 3.88
C LYS A 20 -6.99 4.59 5.26
N GLY A 21 -8.26 4.18 5.37
CA GLY A 21 -8.84 3.75 6.64
C GLY A 21 -8.10 2.56 7.25
N PHE A 22 -7.71 1.58 6.41
CA PHE A 22 -6.92 0.43 6.83
C PHE A 22 -5.50 0.82 7.28
N ALA A 23 -4.83 1.72 6.55
CA ALA A 23 -3.51 2.21 6.91
C ALA A 23 -3.53 3.00 8.23
N ASP A 24 -4.54 3.85 8.42
CA ASP A 24 -4.72 4.63 9.65
C ASP A 24 -4.96 3.70 10.86
N ALA A 25 -5.80 2.67 10.70
CA ALA A 25 -6.11 1.70 11.75
C ALA A 25 -4.89 0.87 12.17
N ASN A 26 -4.00 0.53 11.22
CA ASN A 26 -2.81 -0.29 11.46
C ASN A 26 -1.51 0.52 11.63
N ARG A 27 -1.59 1.86 11.57
CA ARG A 27 -0.46 2.79 11.72
C ARG A 27 0.69 2.52 10.76
N TYR A 28 0.37 2.20 9.52
CA TYR A 28 1.39 2.04 8.48
C TYR A 28 2.03 3.39 8.14
N ASN A 29 3.35 3.37 7.92
CA ASN A 29 4.15 4.52 7.53
C ASN A 29 4.57 4.48 6.06
N PHE A 30 4.00 3.57 5.29
CA PHE A 30 4.24 3.40 3.86
C PHE A 30 2.92 3.55 3.07
N PRO A 31 2.99 3.98 1.80
CA PRO A 31 1.79 4.16 0.98
C PRO A 31 1.11 2.82 0.62
N LEU A 32 -0.22 2.86 0.54
CA LEU A 32 -1.04 1.80 -0.04
C LEU A 32 -1.65 2.30 -1.36
N LEU A 33 -1.23 1.71 -2.47
CA LEU A 33 -1.70 1.99 -3.81
C LEU A 33 -2.99 1.21 -4.10
N SER A 34 -3.92 1.86 -4.78
CA SER A 34 -5.20 1.28 -5.21
C SER A 34 -5.09 0.82 -6.66
N ASP A 35 -5.28 -0.47 -6.91
CA ASP A 35 -5.33 -1.11 -8.22
C ASP A 35 -6.72 -1.71 -8.47
N THR A 36 -7.74 -0.84 -8.49
CA THR A 36 -9.12 -1.27 -8.78
C THR A 36 -9.29 -1.84 -10.19
N SER A 37 -8.38 -1.52 -11.11
CA SER A 37 -8.30 -2.10 -12.46
C SER A 37 -7.72 -3.51 -12.50
N ARG A 38 -7.10 -3.99 -11.41
CA ARG A 38 -6.38 -5.27 -11.33
C ARG A 38 -5.25 -5.39 -12.37
N ALA A 39 -4.66 -4.27 -12.77
CA ALA A 39 -3.61 -4.22 -13.79
C ALA A 39 -2.24 -4.65 -13.26
N VAL A 40 -2.07 -4.67 -11.94
CA VAL A 40 -0.82 -5.00 -11.24
C VAL A 40 -0.97 -6.25 -10.38
N ALA A 41 -2.14 -6.45 -9.77
CA ALA A 41 -2.38 -7.59 -8.87
C ALA A 41 -2.64 -8.93 -9.57
N GLU A 42 -2.74 -8.98 -10.91
CA GLU A 42 -2.94 -10.19 -11.73
C GLU A 42 -1.65 -10.69 -12.41
#